data_AF-A0A316DKY2-F1
#
_entry.id   AF-A0A316DKY2-F1
#
_cell.length_a   1.000
_cell.length_b   1.000
_cell.length_c   1.000
_cell.angle_alpha   90.00
_cell.angle_beta   90.00
_cell.angle_gamma   90.00
#
_symmetry.space_group_name_H-M   'P 1'
#
loop_
_entity.id
_entity.type
_entity.pdbx_description
1 polymer ?
#
loop_
_entity_poly.entity_id
_entity_poly.type
_entity_poly.pdbx_seq_one_letter_code
_entity_poly.pdbx_strand_id
1 'polypeptide(L)'
;MRDFLNKYFDFKIGIAGALFMGIIVYCINYFSTNLIIESLTAALKQGAYTFFFGGLLMKGCEYIAIHIKKHTLAILSAILIPTVLTLILTYGMHLLKGTPKPLASTIPTLMIIPATAVWAIRKRKNKITEE
;
A
#
# COMPACT_ATOMS: atom_id res chain seq x y z
N MET A 1 1.51 21.35 12.67
CA MET A 1 2.38 20.23 12.21
C MET A 1 1.57 18.99 11.82
N ARG A 2 0.61 18.53 12.65
CA ARG A 2 -0.27 17.38 12.37
C ARG A 2 -1.10 17.52 11.09
N ASP A 3 -1.63 18.71 10.81
CA ASP A 3 -2.45 18.95 9.61
C ASP A 3 -1.64 18.93 8.31
N PHE A 4 -0.38 19.36 8.36
CA PHE A 4 0.54 19.29 7.22
C PHE A 4 0.90 17.84 6.91
N LEU A 5 1.16 17.02 7.92
CA LEU A 5 1.45 15.59 7.73
C LEU A 5 0.23 14.82 7.20
N ASN A 6 -0.97 15.13 7.70
CA ASN A 6 -2.21 14.52 7.21
C ASN A 6 -2.52 14.86 5.74
N LYS A 7 -1.95 15.95 5.20
CA LYS A 7 -2.08 16.33 3.79
C LYS A 7 -1.34 15.38 2.87
N TYR A 8 -0.16 14.91 3.27
CA TYR A 8 0.71 14.06 2.44
C TYR A 8 0.70 12.59 2.85
N PHE A 9 0.18 12.26 4.04
CA PHE A 9 0.18 10.91 4.57
C PHE A 9 -1.17 10.53 5.19
N ASP A 10 -1.75 9.40 4.76
CA ASP A 10 -2.92 8.83 5.42
C ASP A 10 -2.50 7.89 6.55
N PHE A 11 -2.49 8.41 7.78
CA PHE A 11 -2.09 7.61 8.96
C PHE A 11 -3.02 6.42 9.22
N LYS A 12 -4.32 6.56 8.95
CA LYS A 12 -5.27 5.48 9.21
C LYS A 12 -5.01 4.31 8.27
N ILE A 13 -4.83 4.61 6.98
CA ILE A 13 -4.54 3.59 5.97
C ILE A 13 -3.11 3.05 6.15
N GLY A 14 -2.14 3.89 6.50
CA GLY A 14 -0.78 3.45 6.82
C GLY A 14 -0.76 2.41 7.94
N ILE A 15 -1.42 2.69 9.08
CA ILE A 15 -1.50 1.76 10.21
C ILE A 15 -2.27 0.49 9.83
N ALA A 16 -3.44 0.63 9.19
CA ALA A 16 -4.24 -0.52 8.79
C ALA A 16 -3.49 -1.45 7.82
N GLY A 17 -2.83 -0.86 6.81
CA GLY A 17 -2.00 -1.59 5.87
C GLY A 17 -0.80 -2.27 6.54
N ALA A 18 -0.11 -1.57 7.45
CA ALA A 18 1.02 -2.11 8.19
C ALA A 18 0.66 -3.35 9.01
N LEU A 19 -0.46 -3.30 9.74
CA LEU A 19 -0.94 -4.43 10.52
C LEU A 19 -1.34 -5.60 9.62
N PHE A 20 -2.15 -5.34 8.59
CA PHE A 20 -2.62 -6.37 7.68
C PHE A 20 -1.45 -7.09 6.98
N MET A 21 -0.53 -6.32 6.38
CA MET A 21 0.62 -6.88 5.66
C MET A 21 1.64 -7.54 6.59
N GLY A 22 1.86 -6.97 7.78
CA GLY A 22 2.73 -7.56 8.79
C GLY A 22 2.23 -8.94 9.22
N ILE A 23 0.93 -9.07 9.51
CA ILE A 23 0.29 -10.34 9.88
C ILE A 23 0.42 -11.36 8.74
N ILE A 24 0.10 -10.98 7.51
CA ILE A 24 0.20 -11.88 6.35
C ILE A 24 1.64 -12.40 6.19
N VAL A 25 2.63 -11.49 6.23
CA VAL A 25 4.03 -11.88 6.05
C VAL A 25 4.52 -12.74 7.21
N TYR A 26 4.09 -12.47 8.44
CA TYR A 26 4.37 -13.35 9.58
C TYR A 26 3.84 -14.76 9.34
N CYS A 27 2.55 -14.90 9.00
CA CYS A 27 1.92 -16.20 8.77
C CYS A 27 2.60 -16.98 7.64
N ILE A 28 2.89 -16.33 6.51
CA ILE A 28 3.56 -16.97 5.38
C ILE A 28 4.93 -17.52 5.78
N ASN A 29 5.74 -16.74 6.51
CA ASN A 29 7.08 -17.16 6.90
C ASN A 29 7.04 -18.21 8.01
N TYR A 30 6.18 -18.04 9.02
CA TYR A 30 6.09 -18.96 10.14
C TYR A 30 5.61 -20.34 9.69
N PHE A 31 4.53 -20.42 8.90
CA PHE A 31 4.03 -21.70 8.40
C PHE A 31 4.96 -22.37 7.38
N SER A 32 5.88 -21.61 6.76
CA SER A 32 6.86 -22.18 5.82
C SER A 32 8.16 -22.65 6.49
N THR A 33 8.56 -22.08 7.63
CA THR A 33 9.89 -22.30 8.24
C THR A 33 9.84 -22.76 9.69
N ASN A 34 8.74 -22.53 10.40
CA ASN A 34 8.57 -22.67 11.84
C ASN A 34 9.54 -21.80 12.69
N LEU A 35 10.24 -20.83 12.07
CA LEU A 35 11.19 -19.95 12.76
C LEU A 35 10.50 -18.65 13.20
N ILE A 36 10.23 -18.52 14.50
CA ILE A 36 9.49 -17.38 15.07
C ILE A 36 10.23 -16.05 14.88
N ILE A 37 11.51 -15.99 15.26
CA ILE A 37 12.29 -14.74 15.26
C ILE A 37 12.47 -14.18 13.85
N GLU A 38 12.78 -15.05 12.88
CA GLU A 38 12.94 -14.66 11.48
C GLU A 38 11.62 -14.19 10.87
N SER A 39 10.53 -14.91 11.15
CA SER A 39 9.19 -14.56 10.69
C SER A 39 8.73 -13.20 11.25
N LEU A 40 9.01 -12.93 12.53
CA LEU A 40 8.70 -11.65 13.16
C LEU A 40 9.54 -10.51 12.57
N THR A 41 10.82 -10.77 12.29
CA THR A 41 11.71 -9.79 11.64
C THR A 41 11.20 -9.44 10.23
N ALA A 42 10.77 -10.43 9.46
CA ALA A 42 10.16 -10.21 8.15
C ALA A 42 8.85 -9.42 8.25
N ALA A 43 7.99 -9.77 9.20
CA ALA A 43 6.72 -9.09 9.45
C ALA A 43 6.89 -7.62 9.83
N LEU A 44 7.84 -7.31 10.72
CA LEU A 44 8.15 -5.93 11.12
C LEU A 44 8.70 -5.11 9.96
N LYS A 45 9.59 -5.70 9.15
CA LYS A 45 10.11 -5.05 7.93
C LYS A 45 8.97 -4.76 6.95
N GLN A 46 8.08 -5.71 6.72
CA GLN A 46 6.92 -5.52 5.85
C GLN A 46 5.95 -4.48 6.40
N GLY A 47 5.63 -4.54 7.70
CA GLY A 47 4.73 -3.62 8.36
C GLY A 47 5.23 -2.18 8.31
N ALA A 48 6.50 -1.95 8.65
CA ALA A 48 7.12 -0.63 8.58
C ALA A 48 7.10 -0.09 7.13
N TYR A 49 7.49 -0.93 6.18
CA TYR A 49 7.47 -0.56 4.77
C TYR A 49 6.06 -0.22 4.28
N THR A 50 5.06 -1.03 4.65
CA THR A 50 3.65 -0.80 4.28
C THR A 50 3.06 0.42 4.98
N PHE A 51 3.47 0.71 6.22
CA PHE A 51 3.08 1.94 6.91
C PHE A 51 3.48 3.16 6.08
N PHE A 52 4.78 3.29 5.79
CA PHE A 52 5.31 4.47 5.10
C PHE A 52 4.79 4.59 3.67
N PHE A 53 4.89 3.53 2.88
CA PHE A 53 4.49 3.61 1.48
C PHE A 53 2.97 3.52 1.31
N GLY A 54 2.26 2.75 2.13
CA GLY A 54 0.80 2.66 2.07
C GLY A 54 0.12 4.00 2.40
N GLY A 55 0.56 4.67 3.47
CA GLY A 55 0.01 5.98 3.84
C GLY A 55 0.30 7.07 2.81
N LEU A 56 1.51 7.11 2.26
CA LEU A 56 1.93 8.07 1.24
C LEU A 56 1.20 7.82 -0.10
N LEU A 57 1.22 6.58 -0.58
CA LEU A 57 0.63 6.21 -1.86
C LEU A 57 -0.89 6.34 -1.85
N MET A 58 -1.54 6.09 -0.70
CA MET A 58 -2.99 6.28 -0.60
C MET A 58 -3.38 7.77 -0.69
N LYS A 59 -2.57 8.68 -0.13
CA LYS A 59 -2.78 10.12 -0.36
C LYS A 59 -2.51 10.52 -1.80
N GLY A 60 -1.49 9.95 -2.43
CA GLY A 60 -1.25 10.11 -3.87
C GLY A 60 -2.46 9.66 -4.70
N CYS A 61 -3.02 8.48 -4.39
CA CYS A 61 -4.24 7.95 -5.00
C CYS A 61 -5.41 8.92 -4.86
N GLU A 62 -5.66 9.43 -3.64
CA GLU A 62 -6.70 10.43 -3.39
C GLU A 62 -6.48 11.70 -4.22
N TYR A 63 -5.26 12.23 -4.22
CA TYR A 63 -4.90 13.42 -4.98
C TYR A 63 -5.19 13.26 -6.47
N ILE A 64 -4.76 12.15 -7.08
CA ILE A 64 -4.99 11.86 -8.50
C ILE A 64 -6.50 11.72 -8.78
N ALA A 65 -7.22 11.01 -7.91
CA ALA A 65 -8.64 10.73 -8.08
C ALA A 65 -9.52 11.99 -8.06
N ILE A 66 -9.12 13.06 -7.36
CA ILE A 66 -9.91 14.30 -7.23
C ILE A 66 -9.48 15.42 -8.20
N HIS A 67 -8.23 15.44 -8.68
CA HIS A 67 -7.72 16.53 -9.54
C HIS A 67 -7.92 16.27 -11.04
N ILE A 68 -8.04 15.02 -11.49
CA ILE A 68 -8.25 14.73 -12.92
C ILE A 68 -9.72 14.95 -13.30
N LYS A 69 -9.98 15.74 -14.35
CA LYS A 69 -11.34 16.10 -14.80
C LYS A 69 -12.16 14.91 -15.31
N LYS A 70 -11.59 14.08 -16.19
CA LYS A 70 -12.29 12.93 -16.79
C LYS A 70 -12.39 11.78 -15.79
N HIS A 71 -13.61 11.26 -15.56
CA HIS A 71 -13.86 10.22 -14.55
C HIS A 71 -13.02 8.96 -14.77
N THR A 72 -13.13 8.34 -15.94
CA THR A 72 -12.40 7.10 -16.26
C THR A 72 -10.88 7.28 -16.14
N LEU A 73 -10.35 8.40 -16.64
CA LEU A 73 -8.92 8.69 -16.58
C LEU A 73 -8.45 8.88 -15.13
N ALA A 74 -9.26 9.52 -14.28
CA ALA A 74 -8.93 9.73 -12.88
C ALA A 74 -8.84 8.42 -12.11
N ILE A 75 -9.83 7.55 -12.26
CA ILE A 75 -9.86 6.24 -11.58
C ILE A 75 -8.72 5.36 -12.08
N LEU A 76 -8.53 5.24 -13.40
CA LEU A 76 -7.44 4.44 -13.97
C LEU A 76 -6.06 4.93 -13.51
N SER A 77 -5.82 6.24 -13.54
CA SER A 77 -4.53 6.81 -13.11
C SER A 77 -4.30 6.62 -11.62
N ALA A 78 -5.35 6.78 -10.80
CA ALA A 78 -5.30 6.59 -9.34
C ALA A 78 -5.06 5.12 -8.93
N ILE A 79 -5.37 4.16 -9.80
CA ILE A 79 -5.05 2.74 -9.58
C ILE A 79 -3.66 2.42 -10.12
N LEU A 80 -3.40 2.75 -11.39
CA LEU A 80 -2.19 2.33 -12.10
C LEU A 80 -0.92 2.93 -11.49
N ILE A 81 -0.90 4.24 -11.22
CA ILE A 81 0.30 4.92 -10.74
C ILE A 81 0.73 4.37 -9.37
N PRO A 82 -0.14 4.31 -8.35
CA PRO A 82 0.23 3.72 -7.05
C PRO A 82 0.57 2.23 -7.13
N THR A 83 -0.08 1.47 -8.01
CA THR A 83 0.20 0.04 -8.20
C THR A 83 1.62 -0.18 -8.73
N VAL A 84 1.99 0.52 -9.82
CA VAL A 84 3.32 0.41 -10.42
C VAL A 84 4.40 0.82 -9.40
N LEU A 85 4.19 1.92 -8.67
CA LEU A 85 5.12 2.35 -7.63
C LEU A 85 5.26 1.31 -6.52
N THR A 86 4.14 0.75 -6.05
CA THR A 86 4.14 -0.28 -5.00
C THR A 86 4.91 -1.52 -5.45
N LEU A 87 4.69 -1.99 -6.67
CA LEU A 87 5.37 -3.16 -7.21
C LEU A 87 6.87 -2.92 -7.36
N ILE A 88 7.29 -1.78 -7.91
CA ILE A 88 8.71 -1.42 -8.05
C ILE A 88 9.39 -1.38 -6.69
N LEU A 89 8.81 -0.64 -5.75
CA LEU A 89 9.44 -0.46 -4.44
C LEU A 89 9.48 -1.78 -3.65
N THR A 90 8.42 -2.60 -3.71
CA THR A 90 8.35 -3.87 -2.97
C THR A 90 9.29 -4.90 -3.58
N TYR A 91 9.28 -5.04 -4.90
CA TYR A 91 10.22 -5.92 -5.60
C TYR A 91 11.67 -5.49 -5.37
N GLY A 92 11.96 -4.18 -5.46
CA GLY A 92 13.27 -3.62 -5.14
C GLY A 92 13.71 -3.92 -3.71
N MET A 93 12.80 -3.83 -2.73
CA MET A 93 13.09 -4.17 -1.34
C MET A 93 13.47 -5.65 -1.17
N HIS A 94 12.78 -6.55 -1.86
CA HIS A 94 13.08 -7.98 -1.83
C HIS A 94 14.38 -8.36 -2.56
N LEU A 95 14.73 -7.66 -3.65
CA LEU A 95 16.01 -7.84 -4.35
C LEU A 95 17.20 -7.45 -3.47
N LEU A 96 17.12 -6.29 -2.80
CA LEU A 96 18.23 -5.77 -1.99
C LEU A 96 18.44 -6.55 -0.68
N LYS A 97 17.39 -7.20 -0.15
CA LYS A 97 17.42 -7.84 1.17
C LYS A 97 17.51 -9.37 1.13
N GLY A 98 17.65 -9.98 -0.05
CA GLY A 98 17.95 -11.41 -0.20
C GLY A 98 16.87 -12.35 0.35
N THR A 99 15.60 -11.92 0.37
CA THR A 99 14.51 -12.81 0.83
C THR A 99 14.42 -14.05 -0.05
N PRO A 100 14.37 -15.27 0.52
CA PRO A 100 14.47 -16.52 -0.24
C PRO A 100 13.35 -16.75 -1.27
N LYS A 101 12.21 -16.03 -1.20
CA LYS A 101 11.12 -16.09 -2.20
C LYS A 101 10.53 -14.70 -2.54
N PRO A 102 11.24 -13.87 -3.35
CA PRO A 102 10.81 -12.51 -3.68
C PRO A 102 9.42 -12.45 -4.32
N LEU A 103 9.15 -13.34 -5.28
CA LEU A 103 7.89 -13.37 -6.03
C LEU A 103 6.69 -13.73 -5.13
N ALA A 104 6.83 -14.73 -4.26
CA ALA A 104 5.76 -15.14 -3.35
C ALA A 104 5.41 -14.03 -2.35
N SER A 105 6.41 -13.29 -1.86
CA SER A 105 6.21 -12.17 -0.95
C SER A 105 5.66 -10.91 -1.63
N THR A 106 5.77 -10.79 -2.95
CA THR A 106 5.13 -9.71 -3.73
C THR A 106 3.66 -9.96 -4.07
N ILE A 107 3.19 -11.21 -4.09
CA ILE A 107 1.78 -11.53 -4.41
C ILE A 107 0.80 -10.76 -3.49
N PRO A 108 0.99 -10.72 -2.15
CA PRO A 108 0.13 -9.93 -1.28
C PRO A 108 0.09 -8.43 -1.61
N THR A 109 1.12 -7.88 -2.27
CA THR A 109 1.13 -6.45 -2.63
C THR A 109 0.17 -6.09 -3.75
N LEU A 110 -0.33 -7.07 -4.51
CA LEU A 110 -1.39 -6.86 -5.49
C LEU A 110 -2.70 -6.38 -4.84
N MET A 111 -2.85 -6.54 -3.53
CA MET A 111 -3.96 -5.96 -2.75
C MET A 111 -4.03 -4.43 -2.84
N ILE A 112 -2.96 -3.76 -3.28
CA ILE A 112 -2.99 -2.32 -3.56
C ILE A 112 -3.99 -1.97 -4.67
N ILE A 113 -4.23 -2.86 -5.63
CA ILE A 113 -5.13 -2.63 -6.77
C ILE A 113 -6.58 -2.46 -6.30
N PRO A 114 -7.21 -3.44 -5.61
CA PRO A 114 -8.56 -3.25 -5.11
C PRO A 114 -8.65 -2.15 -4.06
N ALA A 115 -7.62 -1.96 -3.22
CA ALA A 115 -7.61 -0.91 -2.21
C ALA A 115 -7.66 0.50 -2.83
N THR A 116 -6.81 0.76 -3.85
CA THR A 116 -6.77 2.04 -4.55
C THR A 116 -8.02 2.27 -5.41
N ALA A 117 -8.57 1.22 -6.01
CA ALA A 117 -9.83 1.32 -6.76
C ALA A 117 -10.99 1.77 -5.86
N VAL A 118 -11.19 1.09 -4.71
CA VAL A 118 -12.24 1.44 -3.75
C VAL A 118 -12.04 2.86 -3.22
N TRP A 119 -10.80 3.22 -2.86
CA TRP A 119 -10.50 4.55 -2.32
C TRP A 119 -10.72 5.67 -3.34
N ALA A 120 -10.24 5.48 -4.58
CA ALA A 120 -10.41 6.45 -5.67
C ALA A 120 -11.89 6.70 -5.98
N ILE A 121 -12.70 5.64 -6.08
CA ILE A 121 -14.15 5.74 -6.33
C ILE A 121 -14.83 6.49 -5.19
N ARG A 122 -14.54 6.13 -3.94
CA ARG A 122 -15.14 6.77 -2.75
C ARG A 122 -14.82 8.26 -2.69
N LYS A 123 -13.56 8.64 -2.86
CA LYS A 123 -13.12 10.04 -2.77
C LYS A 123 -13.69 10.90 -3.89
N ARG A 124 -13.74 10.35 -5.11
CA ARG A 124 -14.30 11.06 -6.25
C ARG A 124 -15.82 11.25 -6.14
N LYS A 125 -16.56 10.25 -5.63
CA LYS A 125 -18.00 10.38 -5.37
C LYS A 125 -18.31 11.52 -4.41
N ASN A 126 -17.53 11.63 -3.32
CA ASN A 126 -17.69 12.70 -2.34
C ASN A 126 -17.46 14.08 -2.98
N LYS A 127 -16.42 14.23 -3.81
CA LYS A 127 -16.15 15.49 -4.53
C LYS A 127 -17.33 15.94 -5.39
N ILE A 128 -17.95 15.02 -6.14
CA ILE A 128 -19.11 15.33 -7.01
C ILE A 128 -20.34 15.75 -6.18
N THR A 129 -20.45 15.31 -4.93
CA THR A 129 -21.58 15.67 -4.06
C THR A 129 -21.37 17.03 -3.37
N GLU A 130 -20.13 17.52 -3.33
CA GLU A 130 -19.74 18.81 -2.74
C GLU A 130 -19.73 19.96 -3.77
N GLU A 131 -19.78 19.64 -5.08
CA GLU A 131 -19.92 20.59 -6.20
C GLU A 131 -21.39 20.80 -6.59
#